data_AF-A0A2G9V1A9-F1
#
_entry.id   AF-A0A2G9V1A9-F1
#
_cell.length_a   1.000
_cell.length_b   1.000
_cell.length_c   1.000
_cell.angle_alpha   90.00
_cell.angle_beta   90.00
_cell.angle_gamma   90.00
#
_symmetry.space_group_name_H-M   'P 1'
#
loop_
_entity.id
_entity.type
_entity.pdbx_description
1 polymer ?
#
loop_
_entity_poly.entity_id
_entity_poly.type
_entity_poly.pdbx_seq_one_letter_code
_entity_poly.pdbx_strand_id
1 'polypeptide(L)'
;RHQFEKYYRETYGRPVAIVRSLSMTREQFALFKAILLFSPNNLDLTPSGRLDIDVERERLIFVLRKCLLNELGPALGAEKLANILLSIASFIDLAEKRRNYLEVCDLMSTLNLSSLAKGVYLKQFDL
;
A
#
# COMPACT_ATOMS: atom_id res chain seq x y z
N ARG A 1 -5.98 -27.87 3.10
CA ARG A 1 -5.61 -27.56 1.70
C ARG A 1 -6.39 -26.35 1.15
N HIS A 2 -7.73 -26.37 1.11
CA HIS A 2 -8.53 -25.22 0.63
C HIS A 2 -8.34 -23.90 1.39
N GLN A 3 -8.22 -23.91 2.72
CA GLN A 3 -7.97 -22.68 3.48
C GLN A 3 -6.61 -22.05 3.17
N PHE A 4 -5.59 -22.86 2.87
CA PHE A 4 -4.26 -22.40 2.50
C PHE A 4 -4.25 -21.77 1.09
N GLU A 5 -4.97 -22.38 0.13
CA GLU A 5 -5.14 -21.83 -1.21
C GLU A 5 -5.93 -20.52 -1.22
N LYS A 6 -6.99 -20.44 -0.40
CA LYS A 6 -7.75 -19.20 -0.20
C LYS A 6 -6.87 -18.09 0.38
N TYR A 7 -6.13 -18.39 1.44
CA TYR A 7 -5.18 -17.46 2.04
C TYR A 7 -4.11 -16.98 1.05
N TYR A 8 -3.51 -17.89 0.29
CA TYR A 8 -2.48 -17.53 -0.70
C TYR A 8 -3.05 -16.63 -1.81
N ARG A 9 -4.24 -16.97 -2.31
CA ARG A 9 -4.95 -16.17 -3.33
C ARG A 9 -5.29 -14.78 -2.83
N GLU A 10 -5.80 -14.66 -1.60
CA GLU A 10 -6.19 -13.38 -1.01
C GLU A 10 -4.97 -12.53 -0.61
N THR A 11 -3.90 -13.15 -0.13
CA THR A 11 -2.71 -12.45 0.39
C THR A 11 -1.73 -12.06 -0.71
N TYR A 12 -1.55 -12.91 -1.72
CA TYR A 12 -0.53 -12.72 -2.77
C TYR A 12 -1.14 -12.51 -4.16
N GLY A 13 -2.26 -13.18 -4.47
CA GLY A 13 -2.92 -13.05 -5.77
C GLY A 13 -3.67 -11.73 -5.95
N ARG A 14 -4.47 -11.34 -4.95
CA ARG A 14 -5.33 -10.15 -5.01
C ARG A 14 -4.53 -8.83 -5.18
N PRO A 15 -3.44 -8.56 -4.44
CA PRO A 15 -2.65 -7.34 -4.66
C PRO A 15 -2.06 -7.28 -6.08
N VAL A 16 -1.54 -8.41 -6.59
CA VAL A 16 -0.97 -8.49 -7.93
C VAL A 16 -2.04 -8.25 -9.00
N ALA A 17 -3.24 -8.81 -8.83
CA ALA A 17 -4.35 -8.60 -9.76
C ALA A 17 -4.77 -7.12 -9.84
N ILE A 18 -4.86 -6.42 -8.70
CA ILE A 18 -5.19 -4.99 -8.64
C ILE A 18 -4.15 -4.16 -9.40
N VAL A 19 -2.86 -4.39 -9.15
CA VAL A 19 -1.79 -3.64 -9.85
C VAL A 19 -1.82 -3.92 -11.34
N ARG A 20 -2.04 -5.18 -11.74
CA ARG A 20 -2.13 -5.56 -13.15
C ARG A 20 -3.33 -4.91 -13.84
N SER A 21 -4.49 -4.82 -13.19
CA SER A 21 -5.68 -4.21 -13.81
C SER A 21 -5.51 -2.72 -14.09
N LEU A 22 -4.68 -2.02 -13.32
CA LEU A 22 -4.42 -0.59 -13.53
C LEU A 22 -3.61 -0.28 -14.78
N SER A 23 -2.92 -1.27 -15.37
CA SER A 23 -2.13 -1.13 -16.60
C SER A 23 -1.25 0.13 -16.57
N MET A 24 -0.50 0.28 -15.49
CA MET A 24 0.37 1.45 -15.28
C MET A 24 1.63 1.37 -16.12
N THR A 25 2.08 2.51 -16.62
CA THR A 25 3.45 2.65 -17.14
C THR A 25 4.46 2.54 -15.99
N ARG A 26 5.75 2.45 -16.31
CA ARG A 26 6.80 2.38 -15.29
C ARG A 26 6.81 3.62 -14.40
N GLU A 27 6.62 4.78 -15.01
CA GLU A 27 6.57 6.09 -14.35
C GLU A 27 5.36 6.19 -13.43
N GLN A 28 4.17 5.81 -13.92
CA GLN A 28 2.94 5.75 -13.12
C GLN A 28 3.09 4.78 -11.94
N PHE A 29 3.73 3.63 -12.15
CA PHE A 29 3.97 2.65 -11.10
C PHE A 29 4.97 3.14 -10.05
N ALA A 30 6.00 3.88 -10.46
CA ALA A 30 6.95 4.51 -9.54
C ALA A 30 6.25 5.55 -8.65
N LEU A 31 5.40 6.39 -9.23
CA LEU A 31 4.57 7.36 -8.50
C LEU A 31 3.58 6.66 -7.56
N PHE A 32 2.90 5.61 -8.02
CA PHE A 32 2.02 4.78 -7.19
C PHE A 32 2.74 4.25 -5.94
N LYS A 33 3.94 3.67 -6.12
CA LYS A 33 4.75 3.19 -4.99
C LYS A 33 5.20 4.32 -4.06
N ALA A 34 5.58 5.46 -4.61
CA ALA A 34 5.97 6.61 -3.81
C ALA A 34 4.80 7.12 -2.95
N ILE A 35 3.61 7.26 -3.54
CA ILE A 35 2.40 7.68 -2.80
C ILE A 35 2.06 6.66 -1.70
N LEU A 36 2.21 5.36 -1.95
CA LEU A 36 2.03 4.33 -0.92
C LEU A 36 3.05 4.42 0.22
N LEU A 37 4.30 4.78 -0.09
CA LEU A 37 5.36 4.95 0.92
C LEU A 37 5.05 6.14 1.85
N PHE A 38 4.62 7.26 1.28
CA PHE A 38 4.18 8.45 2.01
C PHE A 38 2.74 8.26 2.54
N SER A 39 2.53 7.24 3.39
CA SER A 39 1.25 6.98 4.04
C SER A 39 1.13 7.68 5.39
N PRO A 40 0.01 8.37 5.70
CA PRO A 40 -0.17 9.08 6.96
C PRO A 40 -0.35 8.17 8.19
N ASN A 41 -0.69 6.89 8.01
CA ASN A 41 -1.03 5.95 9.09
C ASN A 41 0.17 5.46 9.92
N ASN A 42 1.22 6.26 10.05
CA ASN A 42 2.35 5.91 10.90
C ASN A 42 2.14 6.49 12.30
N LEU A 43 1.75 5.62 13.23
CA LEU A 43 1.71 5.88 14.66
C LEU A 43 3.09 6.36 15.19
N ASP A 44 4.16 6.06 14.46
CA ASP A 44 5.55 6.29 14.84
C ASP A 44 6.11 7.67 14.47
N LEU A 45 5.30 8.53 13.85
CA LEU A 45 5.74 9.87 13.43
C LEU A 45 5.38 10.94 14.46
N THR A 46 6.19 11.99 14.53
CA THR A 46 5.80 13.22 15.21
C THR A 46 4.63 13.89 14.46
N PRO A 47 3.84 14.76 15.12
CA PRO A 47 2.81 15.54 14.45
C PRO A 47 3.36 16.35 13.25
N SER A 48 4.57 16.92 13.38
CA SER A 48 5.22 17.63 12.28
C SER A 48 5.62 16.70 11.13
N GLY A 49 6.18 15.52 11.43
CA GLY A 49 6.56 14.55 10.40
C GLY A 49 5.36 14.01 9.62
N ARG A 50 4.19 13.90 10.26
CA ARG A 50 2.94 13.57 9.55
C ARG A 50 2.56 14.65 8.54
N LEU A 51 2.63 15.93 8.94
CA LEU A 51 2.35 17.04 8.03
C LEU A 51 3.32 17.04 6.84
N ASP A 52 4.62 16.84 7.08
CA ASP A 52 5.62 16.80 6.00
C ASP A 52 5.34 15.66 5.01
N ILE A 53 4.93 14.49 5.52
CA ILE A 53 4.56 13.33 4.71
C ILE A 53 3.29 13.58 3.90
N ASP A 54 2.27 14.20 4.50
CA ASP A 54 1.04 14.56 3.80
C ASP A 54 1.29 15.56 2.67
N VAL A 55 2.14 16.56 2.90
CA VAL A 55 2.53 17.55 1.88
C VAL A 55 3.23 16.87 0.70
N GLU A 56 4.20 15.98 0.95
CA GLU A 56 4.87 15.26 -0.12
C GLU A 56 3.96 14.26 -0.83
N ARG A 57 3.03 13.62 -0.12
CA ARG A 57 2.01 12.74 -0.70
C ARG A 57 1.12 13.52 -1.68
N GLU A 58 0.61 14.68 -1.28
CA GLU A 58 -0.21 15.54 -2.13
C GLU A 58 0.56 16.01 -3.38
N ARG A 59 1.83 16.37 -3.21
CA ARG A 59 2.72 16.73 -4.31
C ARG A 59 2.86 15.59 -5.32
N LEU A 60 3.07 14.36 -4.85
CA LEU A 60 3.19 13.18 -5.72
C LEU A 60 1.87 12.85 -6.44
N ILE A 61 0.73 12.98 -5.76
CA ILE A 61 -0.60 12.83 -6.38
C ILE A 61 -0.80 13.87 -7.47
N PHE A 62 -0.40 15.11 -7.23
CA PHE A 62 -0.48 16.18 -8.23
C PHE A 62 0.40 15.91 -9.45
N VAL A 63 1.62 15.41 -9.26
CA VAL A 63 2.52 15.01 -10.36
C VAL A 63 1.90 13.86 -11.16
N LEU A 64 1.36 12.84 -10.49
CA LEU A 64 0.66 11.73 -11.13
C LEU A 64 -0.54 12.21 -11.95
N ARG A 65 -1.34 13.13 -11.39
CA ARG A 65 -2.46 13.75 -12.10
C ARG A 65 -2.00 14.44 -13.38
N LYS A 66 -0.95 15.27 -13.32
CA LYS A 66 -0.41 15.93 -14.51
C LYS A 66 0.06 14.94 -15.57
N CYS A 67 0.78 13.89 -15.15
CA CYS A 67 1.24 12.82 -16.03
C CYS A 67 0.06 12.16 -16.77
N LEU A 68 -0.96 11.75 -16.02
CA LEU A 68 -2.15 11.08 -16.57
C LEU A 68 -2.98 11.96 -17.50
N LEU A 69 -3.17 13.24 -17.13
CA LEU A 69 -3.91 14.19 -17.97
C LEU A 69 -3.19 14.49 -19.28
N ASN A 70 -1.85 14.53 -19.26
CA ASN A 70 -1.05 14.76 -20.46
C ASN A 70 -1.06 13.53 -21.40
N GLU A 71 -1.02 12.31 -20.84
CA GLU A 71 -0.95 11.07 -21.64
C GLU A 71 -2.31 10.62 -22.17
N LEU A 72 -3.39 10.78 -21.39
CA LEU A 72 -4.71 10.20 -21.67
C LEU A 72 -5.80 11.25 -21.91
N GLY A 73 -5.50 12.53 -21.70
CA GLY A 73 -6.46 13.63 -21.75
C GLY A 73 -7.31 13.75 -20.46
N PRO A 74 -8.18 14.77 -20.38
CA PRO A 74 -8.86 15.14 -19.14
C PRO A 74 -9.77 14.07 -18.55
N ALA A 75 -10.59 13.42 -19.38
CA ALA A 75 -11.59 12.46 -18.93
C ALA A 75 -10.94 11.13 -18.46
N LEU A 76 -10.23 10.46 -19.37
CA LEU A 76 -9.59 9.17 -19.08
C LEU A 76 -8.46 9.30 -18.05
N GLY A 77 -7.72 10.42 -18.06
CA GLY A 77 -6.69 10.70 -17.07
C GLY A 77 -7.26 10.85 -15.65
N ALA A 78 -8.40 11.55 -15.50
CA ALA A 78 -9.08 11.67 -14.22
C ALA A 78 -9.65 10.33 -13.72
N GLU A 79 -10.25 9.54 -14.62
CA GLU A 79 -10.75 8.20 -14.30
C GLU A 79 -9.61 7.27 -13.84
N LYS A 80 -8.50 7.23 -14.59
CA LYS A 80 -7.34 6.40 -14.22
C LYS A 80 -6.72 6.84 -12.90
N LEU A 81 -6.67 8.15 -12.63
CA LEU A 81 -6.21 8.66 -11.34
C LEU A 81 -7.10 8.16 -10.19
N ALA A 82 -8.42 8.25 -10.33
CA ALA A 82 -9.35 7.77 -9.33
C ALA A 82 -9.17 6.26 -9.05
N ASN A 83 -9.04 5.46 -10.10
CA ASN A 83 -8.79 4.02 -9.98
C ASN A 83 -7.47 3.70 -9.26
N ILE A 84 -6.41 4.47 -9.53
CA ILE A 84 -5.13 4.33 -8.84
C ILE A 84 -5.28 4.69 -7.35
N LEU A 85 -5.94 5.80 -7.02
CA LEU A 85 -6.15 6.24 -5.63
C LEU A 85 -7.01 5.24 -4.83
N LEU A 86 -8.07 4.70 -5.43
CA LEU A 86 -8.89 3.63 -4.82
C LEU A 86 -8.08 2.35 -4.58
N SER A 87 -7.18 2.03 -5.50
CA SER A 87 -6.27 0.89 -5.34
C SER A 87 -5.29 1.14 -4.20
N ILE A 88 -4.74 2.35 -4.06
CA ILE A 88 -3.87 2.73 -2.93
C ILE A 88 -4.59 2.50 -1.60
N ALA A 89 -5.84 2.95 -1.46
CA ALA A 89 -6.64 2.71 -0.25
C ALA A 89 -6.82 1.20 0.01
N SER A 90 -7.15 0.43 -1.02
CA SER A 90 -7.30 -1.03 -0.92
C SER A 90 -6.00 -1.72 -0.48
N PHE A 91 -4.84 -1.19 -0.90
CA PHE A 91 -3.53 -1.73 -0.51
C PHE A 91 -3.22 -1.48 0.96
N ILE A 92 -3.64 -0.34 1.51
CA ILE A 92 -3.50 -0.04 2.94
C ILE A 92 -4.30 -1.07 3.76
N ASP A 93 -5.57 -1.30 3.42
CA ASP A 93 -6.41 -2.30 4.10
C ASP A 93 -5.83 -3.72 4.03
N LEU A 94 -5.29 -4.11 2.86
CA LEU A 94 -4.66 -5.42 2.68
C LEU A 94 -3.38 -5.55 3.52
N ALA A 95 -2.60 -4.48 3.62
CA ALA A 95 -1.39 -4.44 4.43
C ALA A 95 -1.72 -4.57 5.94
N GLU A 96 -2.75 -3.89 6.42
CA GLU A 96 -3.22 -4.00 7.81
C GLU A 96 -3.73 -5.41 8.13
N LYS A 97 -4.59 -5.99 7.27
CA LYS A 97 -5.05 -7.38 7.45
C LYS A 97 -3.90 -8.38 7.48
N ARG A 98 -2.89 -8.19 6.63
CA ARG A 98 -1.70 -9.03 6.62
C ARG A 98 -0.87 -8.88 7.89
N ARG A 99 -0.74 -7.65 8.41
CA ARG A 99 -0.06 -7.37 9.68
C ARG A 99 -0.72 -8.11 10.84
N ASN A 100 -2.03 -7.95 11.00
CA ASN A 100 -2.79 -8.60 12.06
C ASN A 100 -2.70 -10.14 11.97
N TYR A 101 -2.70 -10.70 10.76
CA TYR A 101 -2.50 -12.13 10.57
C TYR A 101 -1.11 -12.59 11.03
N LEU A 102 -0.05 -11.87 10.66
CA LEU A 102 1.31 -12.20 11.07
C LEU A 102 1.49 -12.11 12.59
N GLU A 103 0.84 -11.14 13.23
CA GLU A 103 0.84 -10.97 14.68
C GLU A 103 0.19 -12.16 15.39
N VAL A 104 -1.01 -12.58 14.96
CA VAL A 104 -1.68 -13.77 15.49
C VAL A 104 -0.83 -15.03 15.30
N CYS A 105 -0.18 -15.17 14.12
CA CYS A 105 0.67 -16.31 13.86
C CYS A 105 1.92 -16.37 14.75
N ASP A 106 2.50 -15.21 15.09
CA ASP A 106 3.63 -15.09 16.02
C ASP A 106 3.20 -15.44 17.45
N LEU A 107 2.08 -14.88 17.92
CA LEU A 107 1.51 -15.16 19.24
C LEU A 107 1.20 -16.64 19.43
N MET A 108 0.65 -17.28 18.40
CA MET A 108 0.31 -18.71 18.42
C MET A 108 1.52 -19.61 18.12
N SER A 109 2.72 -19.04 17.89
CA SER A 109 3.94 -19.78 17.52
C SER A 109 3.74 -20.71 16.31
N THR A 110 2.83 -20.36 15.40
CA THR A 110 2.50 -21.15 14.21
C THR A 110 3.42 -20.86 13.02
N LEU A 111 4.08 -19.70 13.02
CA LEU A 111 5.08 -19.29 12.05
C LEU A 111 6.31 -18.73 12.78
N ASN A 112 7.48 -19.23 12.42
CA ASN A 112 8.75 -18.67 12.90
C ASN A 112 9.13 -17.48 12.03
N LEU A 113 8.79 -16.28 12.49
CA LEU A 113 9.25 -15.04 11.86
C LEU A 113 10.69 -14.75 12.28
N SER A 114 11.54 -14.39 11.31
CA SER A 114 12.90 -13.93 11.60
C SER A 114 12.86 -12.65 12.45
N SER A 115 13.93 -12.38 13.20
CA SER A 115 14.06 -11.15 14.00
C SER A 115 13.85 -9.89 13.16
N LEU A 116 14.34 -9.88 11.91
CA LEU A 116 14.09 -8.81 10.95
C LEU A 116 12.62 -8.71 10.56
N ALA A 117 11.96 -9.83 10.25
CA ALA A 117 10.54 -9.83 9.88
C ALA A 117 9.66 -9.36 11.05
N LYS A 118 9.97 -9.77 12.29
CA LYS A 118 9.29 -9.25 13.48
C LYS A 118 9.51 -7.75 13.63
N GLY A 119 10.75 -7.27 13.47
CA GLY A 119 11.07 -5.85 13.56
C GLY A 119 10.39 -4.98 12.49
N VAL A 120 10.13 -5.53 11.30
CA VAL A 120 9.51 -4.81 10.18
C VAL A 120 7.98 -4.91 10.19
N TYR A 121 7.42 -6.05 10.54
CA TYR A 121 5.97 -6.31 10.43
C TYR A 121 5.22 -6.23 11.76
N LEU A 122 5.86 -6.53 12.89
CA LEU A 122 5.18 -6.69 14.19
C LEU A 122 5.49 -5.60 15.21
N LYS A 123 6.32 -4.61 14.90
CA LYS A 123 6.50 -3.47 15.79
C LYS A 123 5.18 -2.68 15.90
N GLN A 124 4.38 -2.99 16.91
CA GLN A 124 3.81 -1.97 17.78
C GLN A 124 4.87 -1.71 18.84
N PHE A 125 5.23 -0.46 19.06
CA PHE A 125 6.10 -0.11 20.17
C PHE A 125 5.42 -0.54 21.47
N ASP A 126 6.14 -1.30 22.28
CA ASP A 126 5.86 -1.40 23.72
C ASP A 126 5.73 0.05 24.25
N LEU A 127 4.50 0.46 24.53
CA LEU A 127 4.18 1.67 25.30
C LEU A 127 4.11 1.30 26.78
#